data_AF-A0A2V5YJA6-F1
#
_entry.id   AF-A0A2V5YJA6-F1
#
_cell.length_a   1.000
_cell.length_b   1.000
_cell.length_c   1.000
_cell.angle_alpha   90.00
_cell.angle_beta   90.00
_cell.angle_gamma   90.00
#
_symmetry.space_group_name_H-M   'P 1'
#
loop_
_entity.id
_entity.type
_entity.pdbx_description
1 polymer ?
#
loop_
_entity_poly.entity_id
_entity_poly.type
_entity_poly.pdbx_seq_one_letter_code
_entity_poly.pdbx_strand_id
1 'polypeptide(L)'
;MTRLPRFVTPLFAGFAVTFLQVGIVVVLLAPEEPVTQRYAALVQHDAYWFRNIMDRGYQTIVPPIDHKVMEVSNVAFFPAYPTIAALVRRTFNLSAGTALLITAQFAAWGFWTYFFLFCTRWNVSRALQICGTLLILANPAAFFLVAGYSESLFLMALLGAPLFLWCARFLVLDGAACSSRKPGFERTVQLSA
;
A
#
# COMPACT_ATOMS: atom_id res chain seq x y z
N MET A 1 2.37 27.45 4.51
CA MET A 1 2.82 26.56 3.41
C MET A 1 4.00 25.66 3.84
N THR A 2 3.85 24.81 4.86
CA THR A 2 4.96 23.96 5.41
C THR A 2 4.59 22.47 5.51
N ARG A 3 3.58 22.00 4.77
CA ARG A 3 3.14 20.59 4.82
C ARG A 3 3.95 19.67 3.89
N LEU A 4 4.55 20.19 2.82
CA LEU A 4 5.27 19.39 1.82
C LEU A 4 6.45 18.57 2.39
N PRO A 5 7.33 19.12 3.27
CA PRO A 5 8.48 18.38 3.79
C PRO A 5 8.09 17.16 4.64
N ARG A 6 6.90 17.19 5.25
CA ARG A 6 6.43 16.13 6.16
C ARG A 6 6.01 14.86 5.42
N PHE A 7 5.65 14.95 4.14
CA PHE A 7 5.24 13.79 3.34
C PHE A 7 6.39 13.22 2.50
N VAL A 8 7.36 14.06 2.13
CA VAL A 8 8.50 13.67 1.29
C VAL A 8 9.39 12.65 2.00
N THR A 9 9.72 12.87 3.27
CA THR A 9 10.59 11.93 4.00
C THR A 9 9.98 10.53 4.18
N PRO A 10 8.72 10.37 4.65
CA PRO A 10 8.06 9.07 4.70
C PRO A 10 7.94 8.38 3.34
N LEU A 11 7.71 9.15 2.28
CA LEU A 11 7.60 8.64 0.92
C LEU A 11 8.92 8.03 0.45
N PHE A 12 10.04 8.74 0.61
CA PHE A 12 11.36 8.22 0.26
C PHE A 12 11.79 7.06 1.15
N ALA A 13 11.51 7.11 2.45
CA ALA A 13 11.79 6.01 3.36
C ALA A 13 11.02 4.75 2.95
N GLY A 14 9.73 4.88 2.61
CA GLY A 14 8.94 3.74 2.14
C GLY A 14 9.43 3.18 0.81
N PHE A 15 9.88 4.04 -0.10
CA PHE A 15 10.48 3.61 -1.36
C PHE A 15 11.77 2.82 -1.12
N ALA A 16 12.66 3.34 -0.28
CA ALA A 16 13.93 2.71 0.07
C ALA A 16 13.72 1.33 0.71
N VAL A 17 12.77 1.21 1.66
CA VAL A 17 12.45 -0.07 2.29
C VAL A 17 11.88 -1.06 1.29
N THR A 18 10.98 -0.63 0.40
CA THR A 18 10.40 -1.50 -0.63
C THR A 18 11.47 -2.00 -1.59
N PHE A 19 12.36 -1.12 -2.04
CA PHE A 19 13.47 -1.49 -2.92
C PHE A 19 14.44 -2.47 -2.25
N LEU A 20 14.79 -2.21 -0.98
CA LEU A 20 15.59 -3.12 -0.17
C LEU A 20 14.91 -4.50 -0.06
N GLN A 21 13.60 -4.53 0.19
CA GLN A 21 12.84 -5.76 0.34
C GLN A 21 12.78 -6.57 -0.97
N VAL A 22 12.54 -5.91 -2.11
CA VAL A 22 12.65 -6.55 -3.43
C VAL A 22 14.06 -7.11 -3.65
N GLY A 23 15.10 -6.32 -3.35
CA GLY A 23 16.49 -6.74 -3.48
C GLY A 23 16.83 -7.97 -2.63
N ILE A 24 16.44 -7.97 -1.36
CA ILE A 24 16.64 -9.09 -0.44
C ILE A 24 15.97 -10.35 -0.99
N VAL A 25 14.67 -10.27 -1.36
CA VAL A 25 13.95 -11.45 -1.84
C VAL A 25 14.55 -11.96 -3.15
N VAL A 26 14.87 -11.08 -4.10
CA VAL A 26 15.48 -11.49 -5.38
C VAL A 26 16.88 -12.08 -5.20
N VAL A 27 17.68 -11.61 -4.25
CA VAL A 27 19.01 -12.19 -3.97
C VAL A 27 18.88 -13.56 -3.30
N LEU A 28 17.95 -13.72 -2.36
CA LEU A 28 17.76 -14.95 -1.61
C LEU A 28 17.00 -16.04 -2.38
N LEU A 29 16.15 -15.66 -3.33
CA LEU A 29 15.33 -16.59 -4.10
C LEU A 29 16.12 -17.18 -5.27
N ALA A 30 16.32 -18.51 -5.28
CA ALA A 30 16.97 -19.26 -6.36
C ALA A 30 18.32 -18.65 -6.82
N PRO A 31 19.37 -18.69 -5.97
CA PRO A 31 20.63 -17.98 -6.16
C PRO A 31 21.49 -18.42 -7.35
N GLU A 32 21.09 -19.45 -8.09
CA GLU A 32 21.78 -19.92 -9.30
C GLU A 32 21.19 -19.33 -10.58
N GLU A 33 19.95 -18.81 -10.53
CA GLU A 33 19.24 -18.35 -11.72
C GLU A 33 19.58 -16.90 -12.09
N PRO A 34 19.37 -16.48 -13.35
CA PRO A 34 19.45 -15.07 -13.74
C PRO A 34 18.46 -14.20 -12.95
N VAL A 35 18.85 -12.96 -12.62
CA VAL A 35 18.04 -12.00 -11.84
C VAL A 35 16.63 -11.81 -12.39
N THR A 36 16.47 -11.80 -13.71
CA THR A 36 15.17 -11.68 -14.38
C THR A 36 14.24 -12.85 -14.09
N GLN A 37 14.79 -14.07 -14.04
CA GLN A 37 14.03 -15.28 -13.70
C GLN A 37 13.67 -15.32 -12.22
N ARG A 38 14.59 -14.89 -11.34
CA ARG A 38 14.30 -14.74 -9.90
C ARG A 38 13.18 -13.73 -9.64
N TYR A 39 13.21 -12.60 -10.33
CA TYR A 39 12.14 -11.61 -10.24
C TYR A 39 10.81 -12.18 -10.75
N ALA A 40 10.81 -12.91 -11.87
CA ALA A 40 9.62 -13.57 -12.38
C ALA A 40 9.09 -14.66 -11.43
N ALA A 41 9.97 -15.33 -10.70
CA ALA A 41 9.63 -16.34 -9.69
C ALA A 41 8.89 -15.76 -8.46
N LEU A 42 8.80 -14.43 -8.33
CA LEU A 42 7.91 -13.79 -7.35
C LEU A 42 6.42 -13.93 -7.69
N VAL A 43 6.08 -14.42 -8.89
CA VAL A 43 4.72 -14.76 -9.30
C VAL A 43 4.56 -16.27 -9.23
N GLN A 44 4.14 -16.78 -8.08
CA GLN A 44 3.94 -18.21 -7.83
C GLN A 44 2.65 -18.48 -7.07
N HIS A 45 2.25 -19.75 -7.02
CA HIS A 45 1.09 -20.27 -6.29
C HIS A 45 -0.18 -19.44 -6.53
N ASP A 46 -0.68 -18.73 -5.51
CA ASP A 46 -1.96 -18.05 -5.60
C ASP A 46 -1.93 -16.84 -6.55
N ALA A 47 -0.74 -16.34 -6.89
CA ALA A 47 -0.58 -15.32 -7.92
C ALA A 47 -1.15 -15.75 -9.29
N TYR A 48 -1.21 -17.07 -9.56
CA TYR A 48 -1.80 -17.59 -10.77
C TYR A 48 -3.32 -17.35 -10.83
N TRP A 49 -4.02 -17.30 -9.71
CA TRP A 49 -5.44 -16.94 -9.67
C TRP A 49 -5.65 -15.51 -10.15
N PHE A 50 -4.85 -14.57 -9.62
CA PHE A 50 -4.92 -13.17 -10.05
C PHE A 50 -4.56 -13.00 -11.52
N ARG A 51 -3.54 -13.73 -12.00
CA ARG A 51 -3.19 -13.76 -13.43
C ARG A 51 -4.35 -14.28 -14.29
N ASN A 52 -5.01 -15.36 -13.87
CA ASN A 52 -6.14 -15.94 -14.60
C ASN A 52 -7.33 -14.95 -14.65
N ILE A 53 -7.65 -14.28 -13.55
CA ILE A 53 -8.66 -13.20 -13.52
C ILE A 53 -8.29 -12.06 -14.48
N MET A 54 -7.01 -11.65 -14.54
CA MET A 54 -6.56 -10.61 -15.46
C MET A 54 -6.69 -11.02 -16.94
N ASP A 55 -6.42 -12.28 -17.25
CA ASP A 55 -6.43 -12.80 -18.62
C ASP A 55 -7.85 -13.13 -19.11
N ARG A 56 -8.73 -13.64 -18.22
CA ARG A 56 -10.02 -14.23 -18.60
C ARG A 56 -11.23 -13.62 -17.90
N GLY A 57 -11.03 -12.68 -16.98
CA GLY A 57 -12.08 -12.18 -16.08
C GLY A 57 -12.47 -13.21 -15.02
N TYR A 58 -13.43 -12.87 -14.17
CA TYR A 58 -13.97 -13.81 -13.19
C TYR A 58 -14.83 -14.88 -13.88
N GLN A 59 -14.52 -16.15 -13.62
CA GLN A 59 -15.20 -17.32 -14.14
C GLN A 59 -15.65 -18.20 -12.95
N THR A 60 -16.91 -18.61 -12.97
CA THR A 60 -17.46 -19.60 -12.06
C THR A 60 -18.44 -20.48 -12.83
N ILE A 61 -18.22 -21.81 -12.82
CA ILE A 61 -19.07 -22.77 -13.55
C ILE A 61 -19.74 -23.81 -12.65
N VAL A 62 -19.67 -23.69 -11.31
CA VAL A 62 -20.21 -24.74 -10.41
C VAL A 62 -20.93 -24.15 -9.18
N PRO A 63 -22.06 -24.75 -8.71
CA PRO A 63 -22.55 -24.58 -7.33
C PRO A 63 -21.45 -24.95 -6.31
N PRO A 64 -21.51 -24.51 -5.04
CA PRO A 64 -20.36 -24.55 -4.13
C PRO A 64 -19.79 -25.96 -3.99
N ILE A 65 -18.54 -26.14 -4.45
CA ILE A 65 -17.77 -27.38 -4.33
C ILE A 65 -16.85 -27.26 -3.11
N ASP A 66 -16.64 -28.35 -2.39
CA ASP A 66 -15.81 -28.38 -1.16
C ASP A 66 -14.30 -28.21 -1.40
N HIS A 67 -13.83 -27.93 -2.63
CA HIS A 67 -12.41 -27.78 -2.94
C HIS A 67 -12.14 -26.71 -4.02
N LYS A 68 -11.00 -26.02 -3.90
CA LYS A 68 -10.56 -24.92 -4.78
C LYS A 68 -9.93 -25.49 -6.07
N VAL A 69 -10.49 -25.20 -7.25
CA VAL A 69 -9.96 -25.67 -8.54
C VAL A 69 -9.85 -24.52 -9.55
N MET A 70 -8.62 -24.13 -9.90
CA MET A 70 -8.30 -23.06 -10.86
C MET A 70 -8.90 -23.26 -12.25
N GLU A 71 -9.05 -24.50 -12.70
CA GLU A 71 -9.59 -24.85 -14.01
C GLU A 71 -11.11 -24.64 -14.10
N VAL A 72 -11.78 -24.55 -12.94
CA VAL A 72 -13.24 -24.61 -12.81
C VAL A 72 -13.83 -23.33 -12.21
N SER A 73 -13.08 -22.60 -11.38
CA SER A 73 -13.48 -21.29 -10.88
C SER A 73 -12.23 -20.53 -10.50
N ASN A 74 -12.16 -19.24 -10.82
CA ASN A 74 -10.97 -18.42 -10.53
C ASN A 74 -11.26 -17.33 -9.46
N VAL A 75 -12.06 -17.66 -8.46
CA VAL A 75 -12.42 -16.73 -7.38
C VAL A 75 -11.26 -16.53 -6.40
N ALA A 76 -10.64 -15.36 -6.47
CA ALA A 76 -9.64 -14.91 -5.51
C ALA A 76 -10.21 -13.83 -4.57
N PHE A 77 -9.67 -13.77 -3.35
CA PHE A 77 -9.98 -12.72 -2.38
C PHE A 77 -9.38 -11.38 -2.85
N PHE A 78 -10.08 -10.27 -2.56
CA PHE A 78 -9.64 -8.89 -2.86
C PHE A 78 -9.59 -8.52 -4.37
N PRO A 79 -10.75 -8.33 -5.03
CA PRO A 79 -10.87 -8.12 -6.48
C PRO A 79 -10.19 -6.84 -6.99
N ALA A 80 -9.95 -5.87 -6.10
CA ALA A 80 -9.25 -4.63 -6.45
C ALA A 80 -7.84 -4.90 -6.98
N TYR A 81 -7.13 -5.90 -6.44
CA TYR A 81 -5.74 -6.19 -6.83
C TYR A 81 -5.59 -6.60 -8.31
N PRO A 82 -6.24 -7.67 -8.81
CA PRO A 82 -6.14 -8.05 -10.22
C PRO A 82 -6.75 -6.98 -11.15
N THR A 83 -7.73 -6.21 -10.68
CA THR A 83 -8.34 -5.12 -11.47
C THR A 83 -7.34 -3.98 -11.70
N ILE A 84 -6.64 -3.53 -10.65
CA ILE A 84 -5.61 -2.50 -10.76
C ILE A 84 -4.43 -3.02 -11.59
N ALA A 85 -4.02 -4.28 -11.38
CA ALA A 85 -2.97 -4.88 -12.18
C ALA A 85 -3.34 -4.99 -13.67
N ALA A 86 -4.61 -5.30 -14.00
CA ALA A 86 -5.10 -5.29 -15.37
C ALA A 86 -5.04 -3.89 -16.00
N LEU A 87 -5.33 -2.83 -15.22
CA LEU A 87 -5.17 -1.45 -15.67
C LEU A 87 -3.70 -1.12 -15.93
N VAL A 88 -2.80 -1.41 -14.98
CA VAL A 88 -1.34 -1.23 -15.13
C VAL A 88 -0.83 -1.94 -16.39
N ARG A 89 -1.26 -3.20 -16.59
CA ARG A 89 -0.91 -3.98 -17.77
C ARG A 89 -1.31 -3.28 -19.06
N ARG A 90 -2.55 -2.81 -19.15
CA ARG A 90 -3.09 -2.14 -20.36
C ARG A 90 -2.41 -0.80 -20.62
N THR A 91 -2.16 -0.02 -19.58
CA THR A 91 -1.54 1.31 -19.70
C THR A 91 -0.08 1.24 -20.14
N PHE A 92 0.68 0.26 -19.62
CA PHE A 92 2.13 0.16 -19.87
C PHE A 92 2.50 -0.99 -20.83
N ASN A 93 1.53 -1.67 -21.42
CA ASN A 93 1.70 -2.82 -22.31
C ASN A 93 2.65 -3.90 -21.74
N LEU A 94 2.38 -4.33 -20.50
CA LEU A 94 3.23 -5.26 -19.77
C LEU A 94 2.71 -6.71 -19.83
N SER A 95 3.57 -7.66 -19.45
CA SER A 95 3.11 -9.03 -19.16
C SER A 95 2.23 -9.05 -17.90
N ALA A 96 1.30 -10.01 -17.80
CA ALA A 96 0.41 -10.11 -16.65
C ALA A 96 1.19 -10.29 -15.32
N GLY A 97 2.23 -11.14 -15.33
CA GLY A 97 3.08 -11.35 -14.14
C GLY A 97 3.82 -10.08 -13.73
N THR A 98 4.42 -9.37 -14.68
CA THR A 98 5.10 -8.09 -14.40
C THR A 98 4.13 -7.05 -13.85
N ALA A 99 2.92 -6.95 -14.41
CA ALA A 99 1.91 -6.01 -13.93
C ALA A 99 1.44 -6.32 -12.50
N LEU A 100 1.30 -7.60 -12.13
CA LEU A 100 1.02 -8.02 -10.76
C LEU A 100 2.13 -7.60 -9.80
N LEU A 101 3.38 -7.89 -10.13
CA LEU A 101 4.55 -7.53 -9.31
C LEU A 101 4.66 -6.02 -9.11
N ILE A 102 4.54 -5.25 -10.19
CA ILE A 102 4.58 -3.80 -10.13
C ILE A 102 3.45 -3.29 -9.23
N THR A 103 2.23 -3.81 -9.40
CA THR A 103 1.09 -3.40 -8.57
C THR A 103 1.33 -3.70 -7.08
N ALA A 104 1.86 -4.88 -6.76
CA ALA A 104 2.20 -5.24 -5.38
C ALA A 104 3.32 -4.36 -4.81
N GLN A 105 4.36 -4.06 -5.59
CA GLN A 105 5.49 -3.24 -5.15
C GLN A 105 5.11 -1.77 -4.97
N PHE A 106 4.27 -1.21 -5.84
CA PHE A 106 3.68 0.11 -5.63
C PHE A 106 2.80 0.14 -4.38
N ALA A 107 2.01 -0.90 -4.14
CA ALA A 107 1.20 -1.01 -2.93
C ALA A 107 2.07 -1.15 -1.67
N ALA A 108 3.17 -1.91 -1.73
CA ALA A 108 4.13 -2.05 -0.64
C ALA A 108 4.78 -0.71 -0.30
N TRP A 109 5.15 0.07 -1.32
CA TRP A 109 5.63 1.43 -1.15
C TRP A 109 4.58 2.32 -0.46
N GLY A 110 3.33 2.25 -0.90
CA GLY A 110 2.21 2.95 -0.24
C GLY A 110 2.04 2.54 1.21
N PHE A 111 2.07 1.24 1.51
CA PHE A 111 2.02 0.68 2.86
C PHE A 111 3.14 1.25 3.75
N TRP A 112 4.39 1.18 3.31
CA TRP A 112 5.52 1.69 4.09
C TRP A 112 5.47 3.20 4.27
N THR A 113 5.02 3.94 3.26
CA THR A 113 4.80 5.38 3.36
C THR A 113 3.77 5.69 4.43
N TYR A 114 2.63 4.97 4.46
CA TYR A 114 1.62 5.11 5.50
C TYR A 114 2.14 4.72 6.87
N PHE A 115 2.91 3.63 6.98
CA PHE A 115 3.55 3.23 8.23
C PHE A 115 4.41 4.36 8.83
N PHE A 116 5.31 4.96 8.05
CA PHE A 116 6.14 6.09 8.53
C PHE A 116 5.33 7.35 8.81
N LEU A 117 4.25 7.60 8.07
CA LEU A 117 3.32 8.70 8.37
C LEU A 117 2.61 8.48 9.71
N PHE A 118 2.17 7.25 10.01
CA PHE A 118 1.62 6.91 11.32
C PHE A 118 2.64 7.11 12.44
N CYS A 119 3.87 6.62 12.24
CA CYS A 119 4.93 6.80 13.22
C CYS A 119 5.23 8.27 13.49
N THR A 120 5.32 9.09 12.43
CA THR A 120 5.50 10.54 12.54
C THR A 120 4.35 11.18 13.30
N ARG A 121 3.12 10.75 13.01
CA ARG A 121 1.90 11.31 13.61
C ARG A 121 1.76 10.97 15.10
N TRP A 122 2.15 9.77 15.51
CA TRP A 122 2.16 9.36 16.92
C TRP A 122 3.46 9.70 17.64
N ASN A 123 4.35 10.47 17.00
CA ASN A 123 5.62 10.90 17.57
C ASN A 123 6.48 9.72 18.06
N VAL A 124 6.43 8.61 17.32
CA VAL A 124 7.19 7.39 17.60
C VAL A 124 8.68 7.70 17.42
N SER A 125 9.51 7.33 18.40
CA SER A 125 10.95 7.58 18.35
C SER A 125 11.60 6.87 17.16
N ARG A 126 12.67 7.46 16.59
CA ARG A 126 13.37 6.88 15.42
C ARG A 126 13.86 5.45 15.67
N ALA A 127 14.35 5.18 16.88
CA ALA A 127 14.78 3.84 17.26
C ALA A 127 13.63 2.83 17.15
N LEU A 128 12.43 3.19 17.63
CA LEU A 128 11.27 2.31 17.57
C LEU A 128 10.73 2.14 16.14
N GLN A 129 10.84 3.18 15.30
CA GLN A 129 10.52 3.07 13.86
C GLN A 129 11.45 2.08 13.14
N ILE A 130 12.76 2.17 13.40
CA ILE A 130 13.76 1.25 12.84
C ILE A 130 13.49 -0.17 13.33
N CYS A 131 13.33 -0.37 14.64
CA CYS A 131 13.01 -1.69 15.20
C CYS A 131 11.72 -2.26 14.60
N GLY A 132 10.65 -1.48 14.50
CA GLY A 132 9.40 -1.92 13.88
C GLY A 132 9.57 -2.31 12.40
N THR A 133 10.32 -1.51 11.65
CA THR A 133 10.64 -1.80 10.24
C THR A 133 11.42 -3.11 10.11
N LEU A 134 12.46 -3.29 10.94
CA LEU A 134 13.27 -4.51 10.94
C LEU A 134 12.48 -5.73 11.36
N LEU A 135 11.59 -5.62 12.36
CA LEU A 135 10.72 -6.71 12.79
C LEU A 135 9.76 -7.15 11.68
N ILE A 136 9.19 -6.20 10.93
CA ILE A 136 8.35 -6.51 9.78
C ILE A 136 9.19 -7.18 8.69
N LEU A 137 10.37 -6.64 8.34
CA LEU A 137 11.23 -7.22 7.31
C LEU A 137 11.78 -8.62 7.67
N ALA A 138 12.05 -8.86 8.96
CA ALA A 138 12.52 -10.15 9.45
C ALA A 138 11.41 -11.21 9.52
N ASN A 139 10.14 -10.81 9.42
CA ASN A 139 9.04 -11.76 9.37
C ASN A 139 9.11 -12.56 8.06
N PRO A 140 9.10 -13.90 8.09
CA PRO A 140 9.12 -14.70 6.87
C PRO A 140 7.95 -14.36 5.93
N ALA A 141 6.77 -14.00 6.44
CA ALA A 141 5.63 -13.60 5.62
C ALA A 141 5.79 -12.23 4.93
N ALA A 142 6.85 -11.47 5.22
CA ALA A 142 7.07 -10.18 4.59
C ALA A 142 7.29 -10.28 3.08
N PHE A 143 7.75 -11.43 2.55
CA PHE A 143 7.93 -11.57 1.10
C PHE A 143 6.61 -11.36 0.31
N PHE A 144 5.45 -11.68 0.91
CA PHE A 144 4.14 -11.47 0.29
C PHE A 144 3.84 -9.99 0.01
N LEU A 145 4.52 -9.05 0.67
CA LEU A 145 4.36 -7.63 0.38
C LEU A 145 4.88 -7.24 -1.01
N VAL A 146 5.93 -7.93 -1.51
CA VAL A 146 6.60 -7.57 -2.77
C VAL A 146 6.42 -8.61 -3.88
N ALA A 147 5.87 -9.77 -3.54
CA ALA A 147 5.49 -10.82 -4.47
C ALA A 147 4.14 -10.52 -5.16
N GLY A 148 3.77 -11.31 -6.16
CA GLY A 148 2.57 -11.11 -7.00
C GLY A 148 1.23 -11.41 -6.31
N TYR A 149 1.08 -10.97 -5.05
CA TYR A 149 -0.09 -11.21 -4.22
C TYR A 149 -0.74 -9.90 -3.74
N SER A 150 -1.92 -10.00 -3.11
CA SER A 150 -2.77 -8.87 -2.77
C SER A 150 -2.52 -8.26 -1.38
N GLU A 151 -1.69 -8.89 -0.54
CA GLU A 151 -1.47 -8.52 0.87
C GLU A 151 -0.93 -7.11 1.02
N SER A 152 -0.01 -6.66 0.15
CA SER A 152 0.49 -5.29 0.19
C SER A 152 -0.59 -4.27 -0.10
N LEU A 153 -1.46 -4.53 -1.08
CA LEU A 153 -2.59 -3.64 -1.38
C LEU A 153 -3.61 -3.65 -0.25
N PHE A 154 -3.88 -4.81 0.34
CA PHE A 154 -4.75 -4.95 1.50
C PHE A 154 -4.21 -4.14 2.69
N LEU A 155 -2.93 -4.30 3.05
CA LEU A 155 -2.33 -3.58 4.18
C LEU A 155 -2.18 -2.08 3.91
N MET A 156 -1.87 -1.69 2.67
CA MET A 156 -1.90 -0.30 2.25
C MET A 156 -3.29 0.30 2.43
N ALA A 157 -4.35 -0.39 2.01
CA ALA A 157 -5.73 0.08 2.19
C ALA A 157 -6.13 0.12 3.67
N LEU A 158 -5.73 -0.88 4.45
CA LEU A 158 -6.01 -0.99 5.88
C LEU A 158 -5.39 0.16 6.68
N LEU A 159 -4.12 0.51 6.40
CA LEU A 159 -3.47 1.68 7.02
C LEU A 159 -3.96 3.00 6.42
N GLY A 160 -4.18 3.03 5.10
CA GLY A 160 -4.60 4.24 4.39
C GLY A 160 -6.00 4.71 4.77
N ALA A 161 -6.95 3.80 4.99
CA ALA A 161 -8.35 4.17 5.25
C ALA A 161 -8.53 4.99 6.55
N PRO A 162 -7.97 4.60 7.71
CA PRO A 162 -8.00 5.44 8.91
C PRO A 162 -7.31 6.79 8.71
N LEU A 163 -6.16 6.82 8.02
CA LEU A 163 -5.44 8.07 7.74
C LEU A 163 -6.26 9.01 6.85
N PHE A 164 -6.93 8.47 5.83
CA PHE A 164 -7.79 9.21 4.92
C PHE A 164 -9.05 9.73 5.64
N LEU A 165 -9.75 8.88 6.39
CA LEU A 165 -10.92 9.27 7.18
C LEU A 165 -10.56 10.34 8.22
N TRP A 166 -9.37 10.24 8.78
CA TRP A 166 -8.88 11.22 9.73
C TRP A 166 -8.55 12.56 9.08
N CYS A 167 -7.88 12.56 7.92
CA CYS A 167 -7.65 13.78 7.14
C CYS A 167 -8.96 14.42 6.68
N ALA A 168 -9.95 13.63 6.26
CA ALA A 168 -11.28 14.11 5.89
C ALA A 168 -11.99 14.76 7.09
N ARG A 169 -11.89 14.16 8.29
CA ARG A 169 -12.46 14.74 9.52
C ARG A 169 -11.78 16.05 9.92
N PHE A 170 -10.47 16.19 9.71
CA PHE A 170 -9.78 17.47 9.91
C PHE A 170 -10.22 18.54 8.91
N LEU A 171 -10.42 18.19 7.63
CA LEU A 171 -10.96 19.12 6.63
C LEU A 171 -12.37 19.62 6.97
N VAL A 172 -13.23 18.76 7.52
CA VAL A 172 -14.58 19.14 7.97
C VAL A 172 -14.54 20.02 9.23
N LEU A 173 -13.68 19.70 10.21
CA LEU A 173 -13.58 20.46 11.46
C LEU A 173 -12.89 21.82 11.27
N ASP A 174 -11.88 21.92 10.41
CA ASP A 174 -11.26 23.20 10.05
C ASP A 174 -12.21 24.08 9.23
N GLY A 175 -13.06 23.49 8.37
CA GLY A 175 -14.11 24.20 7.65
C GLY A 175 -15.18 24.80 8.58
N ALA A 176 -15.56 24.08 9.64
CA ALA A 176 -16.50 24.57 10.65
C ALA A 176 -15.89 25.69 11.53
N ALA A 177 -14.59 25.61 11.85
CA ALA A 177 -13.89 26.65 12.62
C ALA A 177 -13.67 27.95 11.81
N CYS A 178 -13.63 27.87 10.48
CA CYS A 178 -13.49 29.05 9.61
C CYS A 178 -14.81 29.85 9.46
N SER A 179 -15.97 29.26 9.78
CA SER A 179 -17.27 29.93 9.68
C SER A 179 -17.70 30.70 10.94
N SER A 180 -17.02 30.55 12.08
CA SER A 180 -17.48 31.17 13.35
C SER A 180 -16.71 32.43 13.77
N ARG A 181 -15.64 32.82 13.06
CA ARG A 181 -14.89 34.03 13.38
C ARG A 181 -15.51 35.26 12.68
N LYS A 182 -16.60 35.78 13.24
CA LYS A 182 -17.11 37.12 12.89
C LYS A 182 -16.06 38.20 13.26
N PRO A 183 -15.84 39.22 12.43
CA PRO A 183 -14.88 40.28 12.70
C PRO A 183 -15.43 41.30 13.71
N GLY A 184 -14.58 41.70 14.66
CA GLY A 184 -14.48 43.03 15.27
C GLY A 184 -15.76 43.71 15.80
N PHE A 185 -15.90 43.75 17.12
CA PHE A 185 -16.47 44.93 17.78
C PHE A 185 -15.55 45.31 18.95
N GLU A 186 -14.59 46.19 18.66
CA GLU A 186 -13.84 46.92 19.68
C GLU A 186 -14.84 47.69 20.56
N ARG A 187 -14.80 47.48 21.87
CA ARG A 187 -15.41 48.40 22.82
C ARG A 187 -14.32 48.83 23.80
N THR A 188 -13.87 50.05 23.58
CA THR A 188 -12.91 50.86 24.32
C THR A 188 -13.17 50.80 25.82
N VAL A 189 -12.18 50.34 26.59
CA VAL A 189 -12.11 50.59 28.03
C VAL A 189 -11.29 51.87 28.20
N GLN A 190 -11.95 53.01 28.43
CA GLN A 190 -11.29 54.17 29.04
C GLN A 190 -11.50 54.10 30.56
N LEU A 191 -10.41 53.87 31.26
CA LEU A 191 -10.23 54.08 32.70
C LEU A 191 -9.06 55.06 32.84
N SER A 192 -9.33 56.30 33.26
CA SER A 192 -8.40 57.10 34.05
C SER A 192 -9.10 58.34 34.61
N ALA A 193 -9.10 58.42 35.95
CA ALA A 193 -9.05 59.58 36.84
C ALA A 193 -10.09 60.72 36.67
#